data_AF-A0A9J6GWW8-F1
#
_entry.id   AF-A0A9J6GWW8-F1
#
_cell.length_a   1.000
_cell.length_b   1.000
_cell.length_c   1.000
_cell.angle_alpha   90.00
_cell.angle_beta   90.00
_cell.angle_gamma   90.00
#
_symmetry.space_group_name_H-M   'P 1'
#
loop_
_entity.id
_entity.type
_entity.pdbx_description
1 polymer ?
#
loop_
_entity_poly.entity_id
_entity_poly.type
_entity_poly.pdbx_seq_one_letter_code
_entity_poly.pdbx_strand_id
1 'polypeptide(L)'
;MIYVFPRMTKCVFHSFGSSGDVQKQDSLCVLPLNVLNEKIYVFLWFWLVALLVVTTVVFAGRVVVLAIPKLRFLVLKSRSPLLNADDLSTIQKYGDAGDAFPILHASAEP
;
A
#
# COMPACT_ATOMS: atom_id res chain seq x y z
N MET A 1 5.26 4.55 -26.47
CA MET A 1 5.65 5.91 -26.92
C MET A 1 6.59 6.50 -25.89
N ILE A 2 7.91 6.38 -26.11
CA ILE A 2 8.95 6.92 -25.19
C ILE A 2 9.67 8.02 -25.98
N TYR A 3 9.09 9.22 -25.97
CA TYR A 3 9.64 10.39 -26.68
C TYR A 3 10.29 11.40 -25.72
N VAL A 4 10.06 11.24 -24.41
CA VAL A 4 10.44 12.23 -23.39
C VAL A 4 11.79 11.92 -22.73
N PHE A 5 12.25 10.66 -22.73
CA PHE A 5 13.58 10.28 -22.23
C PHE A 5 14.15 9.06 -22.96
N PRO A 6 15.17 9.22 -23.83
CA PRO A 6 15.83 8.10 -24.48
C PRO A 6 16.59 7.25 -23.45
N ARG A 7 16.35 5.92 -23.44
CA ARG A 7 17.07 4.97 -22.55
C ARG A 7 18.55 4.83 -22.92
N MET A 8 18.93 5.26 -24.12
CA MET A 8 20.27 5.21 -24.70
C MET A 8 20.57 6.55 -25.37
N THR A 9 21.70 7.19 -25.03
CA THR A 9 22.18 8.40 -25.71
C THR A 9 23.51 8.10 -26.42
N LYS A 10 23.67 8.56 -27.66
CA LYS A 10 24.93 8.47 -28.39
C LYS A 10 25.89 9.53 -27.84
N CYS A 11 26.97 9.11 -27.19
CA CYS A 11 28.00 9.99 -26.64
C CYS A 11 29.27 9.88 -27.48
N VAL A 12 29.70 10.99 -28.08
CA VAL A 12 30.93 11.08 -28.85
C VAL A 12 32.05 11.47 -27.90
N PHE A 13 33.01 10.58 -27.66
CA PHE A 13 34.23 10.91 -26.93
C PHE A 13 35.31 11.35 -27.92
N HIS A 14 35.87 12.53 -27.67
CA HIS A 14 37.02 13.06 -28.41
C HIS A 14 38.30 12.68 -27.68
N SER A 15 39.03 11.68 -28.19
CA SER A 15 40.36 11.33 -27.70
C SER A 15 41.42 11.87 -28.64
N PHE A 16 42.48 12.45 -28.09
CA PHE A 16 43.65 12.94 -28.83
C PHE A 16 44.70 11.84 -28.88
N GLY A 17 45.07 11.39 -30.09
CA GLY A 17 46.16 10.42 -30.28
C GLY A 17 47.55 11.05 -30.10
N SER A 18 48.59 10.22 -29.97
CA SER A 18 50.01 10.62 -29.85
C SER A 18 50.49 11.56 -30.98
N SER A 19 49.82 11.53 -32.14
CA SER A 19 50.12 12.36 -33.32
C SER A 19 49.28 13.64 -33.46
N GLY A 20 48.43 13.97 -32.48
CA GLY A 20 47.58 15.17 -32.52
C GLY A 20 46.29 15.03 -33.35
N ASP A 21 46.00 13.84 -33.88
CA ASP A 21 44.76 13.57 -34.63
C ASP A 21 43.57 13.35 -33.69
N VAL A 22 42.42 13.95 -34.02
CA VAL A 22 41.18 13.86 -33.23
C VAL A 22 40.43 12.60 -33.62
N GLN A 23 40.59 11.54 -32.83
CA GLN A 23 39.86 10.29 -33.05
C GLN A 23 38.48 10.37 -32.37
N LYS A 24 37.43 10.36 -33.19
CA LYS A 24 36.03 10.34 -32.74
C LYS A 24 35.65 8.89 -32.41
N GLN A 25 35.51 8.56 -31.12
CA GLN A 25 34.97 7.27 -30.68
C GLN A 25 33.51 7.44 -30.26
N ASP A 26 32.62 6.77 -30.99
CA ASP A 26 31.20 6.71 -30.70
C ASP A 26 30.95 5.66 -29.61
N SER A 27 30.51 6.12 -28.43
CA SER A 27 30.12 5.25 -27.31
C SER A 27 28.61 5.36 -27.05
N LEU A 28 28.01 4.28 -26.60
CA LEU A 28 26.59 4.24 -26.22
C LEU A 28 26.50 4.44 -24.70
N CYS A 29 25.95 5.56 -24.25
CA CYS A 29 25.66 5.80 -22.83
C CYS A 29 24.23 5.36 -22.50
N VAL A 30 24.10 4.52 -21.48
CA VAL A 30 22.81 4.16 -20.90
C VAL A 30 22.53 5.15 -19.77
N LEU A 31 21.31 5.70 -19.69
CA LEU A 31 20.90 6.51 -18.55
C LEU A 31 20.27 5.56 -17.50
N PRO A 32 21.04 5.06 -16.51
CA PRO A 32 20.60 3.96 -15.65
C PRO A 32 19.35 4.34 -14.84
N LEU A 33 19.14 5.64 -14.60
CA LEU A 33 17.98 6.19 -13.90
C LEU A 33 16.63 5.80 -14.55
N ASN A 34 16.55 5.76 -15.89
CA ASN A 34 15.28 5.51 -16.59
C ASN A 34 14.92 4.00 -16.62
N VAL A 35 15.93 3.13 -16.65
CA VAL A 35 15.75 1.67 -16.55
C VAL A 35 15.32 1.27 -15.15
N LEU A 36 15.89 1.89 -14.11
CA LEU A 36 15.53 1.61 -12.72
C LEU A 36 14.09 2.03 -12.43
N ASN A 37 13.66 3.18 -12.94
CA ASN A 37 12.30 3.67 -12.75
C ASN A 37 11.27 2.71 -13.38
N GLU A 38 11.51 2.20 -14.59
CA GLU A 38 10.59 1.24 -15.23
C GLU A 38 10.44 -0.07 -14.43
N LYS A 39 11.52 -0.56 -13.82
CA LYS A 39 11.48 -1.82 -13.06
C LYS A 39 10.84 -1.66 -11.68
N ILE A 40 11.14 -0.55 -10.99
CA ILE A 40 10.59 -0.30 -9.65
C ILE A 40 9.10 0.07 -9.70
N TYR A 41 8.67 0.79 -10.74
CA TYR A 41 7.28 1.22 -10.87
C TYR A 41 6.34 0.04 -11.10
N VAL A 42 6.76 -0.94 -11.91
CA VAL A 42 5.99 -2.18 -12.11
C VAL A 42 5.86 -2.96 -10.81
N PHE A 43 6.96 -3.13 -10.06
CA PHE A 43 6.93 -3.81 -8.76
C PHE A 43 6.02 -3.10 -7.75
N LEU A 44 6.18 -1.77 -7.61
CA LEU A 44 5.36 -0.96 -6.72
C LEU A 44 3.89 -0.96 -7.11
N TRP A 45 3.57 -1.00 -8.40
CA TRP A 45 2.18 -1.07 -8.86
C TRP A 45 1.48 -2.34 -8.37
N PHE A 46 2.09 -3.51 -8.55
CA PHE A 46 1.54 -4.77 -8.04
C PHE A 46 1.43 -4.76 -6.52
N TRP A 47 2.45 -4.23 -5.84
CA TRP A 47 2.48 -4.10 -4.38
C TRP A 47 1.34 -3.21 -3.86
N LEU A 48 1.14 -2.04 -4.48
CA LEU A 48 0.07 -1.11 -4.10
C LEU A 48 -1.31 -1.68 -4.36
N VAL A 49 -1.51 -2.40 -5.46
CA VAL A 49 -2.76 -3.12 -5.74
C VAL A 49 -3.02 -4.19 -4.68
N ALA A 50 -2.01 -4.98 -4.31
CA ALA A 50 -2.14 -5.99 -3.26
C ALA A 50 -2.49 -5.36 -1.91
N LEU A 51 -1.82 -4.27 -1.52
CA LEU A 51 -2.14 -3.52 -0.30
C LEU A 51 -3.57 -2.97 -0.35
N LEU A 52 -4.00 -2.41 -1.48
CA LEU A 52 -5.37 -1.91 -1.65
C LEU A 52 -6.41 -3.00 -1.42
N VAL A 53 -6.18 -4.20 -1.97
CA VAL A 53 -7.08 -5.34 -1.78
C VAL A 53 -7.16 -5.74 -0.31
N VAL A 54 -6.02 -5.90 0.35
CA VAL A 54 -5.97 -6.26 1.78
C VAL A 54 -6.68 -5.21 2.64
N THR A 55 -6.37 -3.93 2.43
CA THR A 55 -7.01 -2.82 3.16
C THR A 55 -8.51 -2.78 2.90
N THR A 56 -8.95 -3.00 1.65
CA THR A 56 -10.38 -3.00 1.31
C THR A 56 -11.12 -4.14 2.00
N VAL A 57 -10.55 -5.34 2.06
CA VAL A 57 -11.16 -6.48 2.76
C VAL A 57 -11.31 -6.19 4.24
N VAL A 58 -10.26 -5.67 4.90
CA VAL A 58 -10.30 -5.31 6.32
C VAL A 58 -11.32 -4.20 6.56
N PHE A 59 -11.30 -3.15 5.74
CA PHE A 59 -12.20 -2.02 5.85
C PHE A 59 -13.66 -2.44 5.65
N ALA A 60 -13.95 -3.22 4.61
CA ALA A 60 -15.28 -3.76 4.36
C ALA A 60 -15.77 -4.64 5.52
N GLY A 61 -14.90 -5.51 6.06
CA GLY A 61 -15.21 -6.30 7.25
C GLY A 61 -15.58 -5.43 8.45
N ARG A 62 -14.85 -4.33 8.68
CA ARG A 62 -15.16 -3.36 9.76
C ARG A 62 -16.49 -2.64 9.51
N VAL A 63 -16.75 -2.18 8.29
CA VAL A 63 -18.00 -1.51 7.92
C VAL A 63 -19.20 -2.43 8.10
N VAL A 64 -19.10 -3.70 7.69
CA VAL A 64 -20.17 -4.69 7.85
C VAL A 64 -20.49 -4.95 9.33
N VAL A 65 -19.47 -5.05 10.18
CA VAL A 65 -19.66 -5.21 11.63
C VAL A 65 -20.30 -3.97 12.27
N LEU A 66 -19.98 -2.76 11.79
CA LEU A 66 -20.59 -1.52 12.27
C LEU A 66 -22.03 -1.35 11.77
N ALA A 67 -22.32 -1.74 10.53
CA ALA A 67 -23.65 -1.64 9.94
C ALA A 67 -24.64 -2.66 10.52
N ILE A 68 -24.17 -3.83 10.98
CA ILE A 68 -25.01 -4.91 11.49
C ILE A 68 -24.89 -5.02 13.02
N PRO A 69 -25.85 -4.47 13.81
CA PRO A 69 -25.77 -4.47 15.26
C PRO A 69 -25.78 -5.87 15.89
N LYS A 70 -26.32 -6.87 15.19
CA LYS A 70 -26.32 -8.28 15.61
C LYS A 70 -24.94 -8.94 15.55
N LEU A 71 -24.14 -8.59 14.54
CA LEU A 71 -22.77 -9.07 14.38
C LEU A 71 -21.85 -8.45 15.43
N ARG A 72 -22.03 -7.15 15.73
CA ARG A 72 -21.36 -6.47 16.84
C ARG A 72 -21.54 -7.24 18.16
N PHE A 73 -22.78 -7.62 18.51
CA PHE A 73 -23.05 -8.37 19.75
C PHE A 73 -22.35 -9.73 19.79
N LEU A 74 -22.37 -10.49 18.69
CA LEU A 74 -21.69 -11.80 18.61
C LEU A 74 -20.18 -11.68 18.73
N VAL A 75 -19.58 -10.67 18.07
CA VAL A 75 -18.13 -10.42 18.14
C VAL A 75 -17.71 -9.99 19.55
N LEU A 76 -18.46 -9.10 20.20
CA LEU A 76 -18.18 -8.72 21.60
C LEU A 76 -18.31 -9.93 22.54
N LYS A 77 -19.39 -10.70 22.44
CA LYS A 77 -19.60 -11.90 23.28
C LYS A 77 -18.48 -12.94 23.10
N SER A 78 -18.00 -13.12 21.87
CA SER A 78 -16.91 -14.05 21.57
C SER A 78 -15.54 -13.55 22.05
N ARG A 79 -15.32 -12.24 22.13
CA ARG A 79 -14.03 -11.63 22.50
C ARG A 79 -13.91 -11.38 24.00
N SER A 80 -15.01 -11.10 24.69
CA SER A 80 -15.03 -10.88 26.14
C SER A 80 -15.93 -11.91 26.85
N PRO A 81 -15.42 -13.13 27.13
CA PRO A 81 -16.17 -14.12 27.91
C PRO A 81 -16.40 -13.69 29.37
N LEU A 82 -15.71 -12.64 29.83
CA LEU A 82 -15.78 -12.10 31.19
C LEU A 82 -16.94 -11.12 31.42
N LEU A 83 -17.59 -10.61 30.35
CA LEU A 83 -18.72 -9.70 30.50
C LEU A 83 -20.02 -10.47 30.62
N ASN A 84 -20.85 -10.06 31.59
CA ASN A 84 -22.13 -10.67 31.85
C ASN A 84 -23.12 -10.36 30.72
N ALA A 85 -24.01 -11.30 30.42
CA ALA A 85 -24.94 -11.17 29.29
C ALA A 85 -25.93 -10.00 29.46
N ASP A 86 -26.22 -9.64 30.71
CA ASP A 86 -27.17 -8.58 31.06
C ASP A 86 -26.58 -7.18 30.77
N ASP A 87 -25.29 -6.96 31.04
CA ASP A 87 -24.60 -5.69 30.75
C ASP A 87 -24.48 -5.46 29.25
N LEU A 88 -24.19 -6.52 28.47
CA LEU A 88 -24.12 -6.46 27.01
C LEU A 88 -25.46 -6.07 26.37
N SER A 89 -26.58 -6.52 26.95
CA SER A 89 -27.92 -6.19 26.45
C SER A 89 -28.30 -4.73 26.67
N THR A 90 -27.77 -4.12 27.74
CA THR A 90 -27.94 -2.69 28.05
C THR A 90 -27.11 -1.82 27.11
N ILE A 91 -25.87 -2.21 26.83
CA ILE A 91 -24.98 -1.53 25.86
C ILE A 91 -25.55 -1.61 24.44
N GLN A 92 -26.22 -2.70 24.07
CA GLN A 92 -26.86 -2.82 22.76
C GLN A 92 -28.08 -1.88 22.60
N LYS A 93 -28.83 -1.64 23.68
CA LYS A 93 -30.04 -0.78 23.64
C LYS A 93 -29.73 0.71 23.68
N TYR A 94 -28.65 1.10 24.37
CA TYR A 94 -28.30 2.51 24.60
C TYR A 94 -27.02 2.96 23.89
N GLY A 95 -26.19 2.03 23.40
CA GLY A 95 -24.91 2.36 22.78
C GLY A 95 -25.08 2.84 21.35
N ASP A 96 -24.71 4.10 21.11
CA ASP A 96 -24.66 4.69 19.78
C ASP A 96 -23.58 4.00 18.91
N ALA A 97 -23.69 4.17 17.59
CA ALA A 97 -22.70 3.64 16.65
C ALA A 97 -21.31 4.26 16.87
N GLY A 98 -21.24 5.49 17.38
CA GLY A 98 -20.00 6.19 17.70
C GLY A 98 -19.18 5.52 18.82
N ASP A 99 -19.83 5.02 19.86
CA ASP A 99 -19.17 4.38 21.01
C ASP A 99 -18.76 2.92 20.72
N ALA A 100 -19.33 2.33 19.68
CA ALA A 100 -19.06 0.97 19.24
C ALA A 100 -17.60 0.75 18.84
N PHE A 101 -17.05 1.72 18.10
CA PHE A 101 -15.73 1.64 17.49
C PHE A 101 -14.59 1.57 18.53
N PRO A 102 -14.51 2.47 19.54
CA PRO A 102 -13.47 2.39 20.55
C PRO A 102 -13.57 1.12 21.43
N ILE A 103 -14.79 0.64 21.74
CA ILE A 103 -14.97 -0.57 22.55
C ILE A 103 -14.52 -1.83 21.80
N LEU A 104 -14.85 -1.93 20.50
CA LEU A 104 -14.39 -3.03 19.65
C LEU A 104 -12.86 -2.98 19.44
N HIS A 105 -12.27 -1.79 19.37
CA HIS A 105 -10.82 -1.63 19.28
C HIS A 105 -10.12 -2.04 20.59
N ALA A 106 -10.62 -1.57 21.74
CA ALA A 106 -10.09 -1.94 23.05
C ALA A 106 -10.18 -3.44 23.35
N SER A 107 -11.19 -4.14 22.81
CA SER A 107 -11.33 -5.61 22.94
C SER A 107 -10.49 -6.42 21.93
N ALA A 108 -9.84 -5.77 20.96
CA ALA A 108 -9.00 -6.43 19.97
C ALA A 108 -7.52 -6.46 20.35
N GLU A 109 -7.10 -5.61 21.29
CA GLU A 109 -5.76 -5.59 21.85
C GLU A 109 -5.75 -6.51 23.11
N PRO A 110 -4.86 -7.51 23.18
CA PRO A 110 -4.80 -8.44 24.32
C PRO A 110 -4.28 -7.80 25.61
#